data_AF-A0A919VAF9-F1
#
_entry.id   AF-A0A919VAF9-F1
#
_cell.length_a   1.000
_cell.length_b   1.000
_cell.length_c   1.000
_cell.angle_alpha   90.00
_cell.angle_beta   90.00
_cell.angle_gamma   90.00
#
_symmetry.space_group_name_H-M   'P 1'
#
loop_
_entity.id
_entity.type
_entity.pdbx_description
1 polymer ?
#
loop_
_entity_poly.entity_id
_entity_poly.type
_entity_poly.pdbx_seq_one_letter_code
_entity_poly.pdbx_strand_id
1 'polypeptide(L)'
;MLTTSWIRDAMTDTSVRFDAEGDRDQCNMVHLRDVAYRIYAQVGPRPRATDPEARYRDRSRRRVARGACFTQPFLGVREFSASFGPPTSRRPIAHSQALGVMLHTIEYGEAGESYRWFMAELHDGVLAVPPQGVELPSGAAVRVGGRRPTEPWRTPACKSVRSQAIRAVSWA
;
A
#
# COMPACT_ATOMS: atom_id res chain seq x y z
N MET A 1 -21.18 -6.90 15.83
CA MET A 1 -20.50 -7.22 14.56
C MET A 1 -21.49 -7.09 13.41
N LEU A 2 -21.29 -6.11 12.52
CA LEU A 2 -22.14 -5.86 11.36
C LEU A 2 -22.05 -7.04 10.37
N THR A 3 -23.16 -7.70 10.10
CA THR A 3 -23.22 -8.84 9.17
C THR A 3 -23.56 -8.37 7.76
N THR A 4 -23.20 -9.17 6.75
CA THR A 4 -23.53 -8.89 5.35
C THR A 4 -25.04 -8.84 5.09
N SER A 5 -25.84 -9.53 5.92
CA SER A 5 -27.30 -9.44 5.88
C SER A 5 -27.79 -8.08 6.40
N TRP A 6 -27.23 -7.58 7.51
CA TRP A 6 -27.58 -6.27 8.07
C TRP A 6 -27.31 -5.13 7.07
N ILE A 7 -26.21 -5.18 6.32
CA ILE A 7 -25.90 -4.16 5.28
C ILE A 7 -26.97 -4.19 4.17
N ARG A 8 -27.41 -5.38 3.77
CA ARG A 8 -28.42 -5.56 2.72
C ARG A 8 -29.79 -5.05 3.17
N ASP A 9 -30.14 -5.31 4.43
CA ASP A 9 -31.38 -4.84 5.04
C ASP A 9 -31.34 -3.32 5.18
N ALA A 10 -30.23 -2.73 5.63
CA ALA A 10 -30.05 -1.28 5.72
C ALA A 10 -30.04 -0.55 4.36
N MET A 11 -29.63 -1.22 3.28
CA MET A 11 -29.72 -0.67 1.92
C MET A 11 -31.16 -0.70 1.37
N THR A 12 -32.01 -1.58 1.87
CA THR A 12 -33.39 -1.78 1.39
C THR A 12 -34.40 -1.01 2.23
N ASP A 13 -34.15 -0.88 3.54
CA ASP A 13 -34.99 -0.20 4.51
C ASP A 13 -34.27 1.00 5.13
N THR A 14 -34.73 2.21 4.82
CA THR A 14 -34.17 3.47 5.33
C THR A 14 -34.44 3.70 6.82
N SER A 15 -35.29 2.87 7.46
CA SER A 15 -35.55 2.93 8.90
C SER A 15 -34.46 2.26 9.74
N VAL A 16 -33.68 1.35 9.13
CA VAL A 16 -32.53 0.73 9.78
C VAL A 16 -31.42 1.77 9.90
N ARG A 17 -31.07 2.11 11.13
CA ARG A 17 -30.01 3.08 11.44
C ARG A 17 -28.83 2.37 12.07
N PHE A 18 -27.64 2.82 11.69
CA PHE A 18 -26.40 2.44 12.35
C PHE A 18 -26.26 3.26 13.64
N ASP A 19 -26.24 2.60 14.78
CA ASP A 19 -25.96 3.25 16.06
C ASP A 19 -24.46 3.23 16.31
N ALA A 20 -23.82 4.40 16.23
CA ALA A 20 -22.39 4.51 16.45
C ALA A 20 -21.96 4.16 17.90
N GLU A 21 -22.87 4.25 18.88
CA GLU A 21 -22.56 3.92 20.28
C GLU A 21 -22.72 2.42 20.56
N GLY A 22 -23.78 1.80 20.03
CA GLY A 22 -24.09 0.38 20.25
C GLY A 22 -23.44 -0.60 19.27
N ASP A 23 -23.22 -0.20 18.02
CA ASP A 23 -22.76 -1.09 16.94
C ASP A 23 -21.27 -0.96 16.61
N ARG A 24 -20.61 0.10 17.09
CA ARG A 24 -19.19 0.37 16.81
C ARG A 24 -18.30 -0.16 17.93
N ASP A 25 -17.38 -1.04 17.58
CA ASP A 25 -16.24 -1.34 18.46
C ASP A 25 -15.29 -0.15 18.50
N GLN A 26 -14.92 0.29 19.71
CA GLN A 26 -13.89 1.31 19.90
C GLN A 26 -12.51 0.72 19.60
N CYS A 27 -11.99 1.02 18.42
CA CYS A 27 -10.65 0.60 18.02
C CYS A 27 -9.63 1.69 18.35
N ASN A 28 -8.72 1.39 19.28
CA ASN A 28 -7.53 2.21 19.52
C ASN A 28 -6.46 1.90 18.45
N MET A 29 -5.90 2.95 17.85
CA MET A 29 -4.86 2.81 16.82
C MET A 29 -3.55 3.45 17.28
N VAL A 30 -2.48 2.66 17.29
CA VAL A 30 -1.11 3.16 17.38
C VAL A 30 -0.63 3.49 15.97
N HIS A 31 -0.25 4.73 15.74
CA HIS A 31 0.21 5.21 14.45
C HIS A 31 1.48 6.05 14.60
N LEU A 32 2.23 6.16 13.51
CA LEU A 32 3.39 7.04 13.46
C LEU A 32 2.93 8.50 13.38
N ARG A 33 3.62 9.38 14.09
CA ARG A 33 3.32 10.82 14.14
C ARG A 33 4.43 11.62 13.47
N ASP A 34 4.03 12.64 12.72
CA ASP A 34 4.93 13.65 12.12
C ASP A 34 6.07 13.05 11.29
N VAL A 35 5.71 12.13 10.39
CA VAL A 35 6.66 11.39 9.55
C VAL A 35 6.93 12.10 8.22
N ALA A 36 8.19 12.06 7.77
CA ALA A 36 8.57 12.47 6.44
C ALA A 36 9.54 11.46 5.80
N TYR A 37 9.30 11.17 4.53
CA TYR A 37 10.05 10.19 3.76
C TYR A 37 10.58 10.80 2.46
N ARG A 38 11.83 10.48 2.14
CA ARG A 38 12.41 10.65 0.81
C ARG A 38 12.46 9.30 0.11
N ILE A 39 11.60 9.13 -0.88
CA ILE A 39 11.46 7.89 -1.63
C ILE A 39 12.27 7.97 -2.92
N TYR A 40 13.23 7.07 -3.09
CA TYR A 40 13.96 6.85 -4.33
C TYR A 40 13.31 5.69 -5.08
N ALA A 41 12.75 5.97 -6.26
CA ALA A 41 12.08 4.97 -7.08
C ALA A 41 12.37 5.19 -8.57
N GLN A 42 12.30 4.11 -9.35
CA GLN A 42 12.40 4.14 -10.80
C GLN A 42 11.10 3.64 -11.42
N VAL A 43 10.62 4.34 -12.45
CA VAL A 43 9.47 3.92 -13.24
C VAL A 43 9.94 2.98 -14.35
N GLY A 44 9.48 1.73 -14.36
CA GLY A 44 9.72 0.79 -15.45
C GLY A 44 8.45 0.54 -16.28
N PRO A 45 8.53 0.51 -17.61
CA PRO A 45 7.37 0.20 -18.45
C PRO A 45 6.92 -1.25 -18.23
N ARG A 46 5.61 -1.49 -18.33
CA ARG A 46 5.04 -2.84 -18.38
C ARG A 46 4.94 -3.34 -19.82
N PRO A 47 4.75 -4.65 -20.06
CA PRO A 47 4.56 -5.17 -21.42
C PRO A 47 3.43 -4.51 -22.22
N ARG A 48 2.40 -3.98 -21.54
CA ARG A 48 1.28 -3.25 -22.16
C ARG A 48 1.51 -1.73 -22.32
N ALA A 49 2.71 -1.25 -22.01
CA ALA A 49 3.04 0.16 -22.10
C ALA A 49 3.44 0.50 -23.54
N THR A 50 2.81 1.54 -24.11
CA THR A 50 3.06 1.95 -25.50
C THR A 50 4.17 2.98 -25.62
N ASP A 51 4.28 3.89 -24.66
CA ASP A 51 5.30 4.94 -24.66
C ASP A 51 6.69 4.44 -24.22
N PRO A 52 7.78 5.12 -24.62
CA PRO A 52 9.11 4.89 -24.06
C PRO A 52 9.19 5.23 -22.55
N GLU A 53 10.10 4.57 -21.82
CA GLU A 53 10.32 4.80 -20.37
C GLU A 53 10.54 6.28 -20.02
N ALA A 54 11.33 7.00 -20.84
CA ALA A 54 11.63 8.40 -20.63
C ALA A 54 10.36 9.26 -20.54
N ARG A 55 9.35 8.99 -21.38
CA ARG A 55 8.09 9.73 -21.40
C ARG A 55 7.30 9.54 -20.09
N TYR A 56 7.30 8.32 -19.55
CA TYR A 56 6.66 8.05 -18.25
C TYR A 56 7.41 8.71 -17.10
N ARG A 57 8.74 8.66 -17.11
CA ARG A 57 9.59 9.34 -16.13
C ARG A 57 9.31 10.84 -16.09
N ASP A 58 9.25 11.49 -17.24
CA ASP A 58 8.99 12.93 -17.32
C ASP A 58 7.56 13.31 -16.95
N ARG A 59 6.58 12.44 -17.26
CA ARG A 59 5.20 12.62 -16.81
C ARG A 59 5.11 12.55 -15.28
N SER A 60 5.82 11.61 -14.65
CA SER A 60 5.90 11.48 -13.20
C SER A 60 6.56 12.70 -12.55
N ARG A 61 7.75 13.10 -13.03
CA ARG A 61 8.49 14.27 -12.51
C ARG A 61 7.67 15.56 -12.57
N ARG A 62 7.00 15.84 -13.69
CA ARG A 62 6.14 17.04 -13.84
C ARG A 62 4.91 17.01 -12.94
N ARG A 63 4.43 15.83 -12.55
CA ARG A 63 3.33 15.68 -11.60
C ARG A 63 3.80 15.94 -10.19
N VAL A 64 4.93 15.35 -9.79
CA VAL A 64 5.58 15.59 -8.49
C VAL A 64 5.91 17.07 -8.29
N ALA A 65 6.48 17.73 -9.30
CA ALA A 65 6.82 19.16 -9.22
C ALA A 65 5.61 20.09 -9.02
N ARG A 66 4.41 19.67 -9.47
CA ARG A 66 3.16 20.42 -9.33
C ARG A 66 2.29 19.95 -8.16
N GLY A 67 2.69 18.91 -7.44
CA GLY A 67 1.83 18.24 -6.45
C GLY A 67 0.59 17.55 -7.07
N ALA A 68 0.60 17.26 -8.37
CA ALA A 68 -0.56 16.73 -9.08
C ALA A 68 -0.62 15.19 -9.00
N CYS A 69 -1.67 14.65 -8.39
CA CYS A 69 -1.92 13.21 -8.29
C CYS A 69 -3.20 12.81 -9.04
N PHE A 70 -3.37 11.52 -9.32
CA PHE A 70 -4.64 10.99 -9.83
C PHE A 70 -5.62 10.75 -8.68
N THR A 71 -5.11 10.17 -7.59
CA THR A 71 -5.81 10.01 -6.31
C THR A 71 -4.92 10.58 -5.23
N GLN A 72 -5.52 11.23 -4.23
CA GLN A 72 -4.81 11.70 -3.04
C GLN A 72 -4.03 10.54 -2.41
N PRO A 73 -2.69 10.61 -2.32
CA PRO A 73 -1.91 9.57 -1.67
C PRO A 73 -2.16 9.58 -0.16
N PHE A 74 -1.93 8.43 0.46
CA PHE A 74 -2.12 8.20 1.89
C PHE A 74 -0.99 7.35 2.47
N LEU A 75 -0.72 7.49 3.76
CA LEU A 75 0.28 6.72 4.49
C LEU A 75 -0.39 5.53 5.20
N GLY A 76 -0.37 4.37 4.54
CA GLY A 76 -0.96 3.14 5.06
C GLY A 76 -2.46 3.04 4.81
N VAL A 77 -3.27 3.85 5.49
CA VAL A 77 -4.75 3.83 5.41
C VAL A 77 -5.32 5.18 4.98
N ARG A 78 -6.59 5.21 4.53
CA ARG A 78 -7.21 6.38 3.86
C ARG A 78 -7.37 7.59 4.79
N GLU A 79 -7.38 7.37 6.09
CA GLU A 79 -7.49 8.36 7.15
C GLU A 79 -6.25 9.26 7.23
N PHE A 80 -5.09 8.79 6.77
CA PHE A 80 -3.82 9.54 6.80
C PHE A 80 -3.41 10.02 5.42
N SER A 81 -3.98 11.14 4.98
CA SER A 81 -3.61 11.78 3.71
C SER A 81 -2.14 12.22 3.70
N ALA A 82 -1.44 11.99 2.59
CA ALA A 82 -0.01 12.29 2.44
C ALA A 82 0.22 13.51 1.53
N SER A 83 1.06 14.44 1.96
CA SER A 83 1.61 15.49 1.09
C SER A 83 2.88 14.99 0.39
N PHE A 84 3.10 15.39 -0.87
CA PHE A 84 4.31 15.02 -1.61
C PHE A 84 4.80 16.17 -2.49
N GLY A 85 6.09 16.15 -2.83
CA GLY A 85 6.72 17.16 -3.66
C GLY A 85 8.17 16.81 -4.01
N PRO A 86 8.92 17.75 -4.60
CA PRO A 86 10.35 17.62 -4.83
C PRO A 86 11.12 17.32 -3.53
N PRO A 87 12.26 16.61 -3.61
CA PRO A 87 13.06 16.33 -2.42
C PRO A 87 13.56 17.63 -1.78
N THR A 88 13.50 17.67 -0.46
CA THR A 88 14.08 18.78 0.34
C THR A 88 15.60 18.60 0.50
N SER A 89 16.28 19.60 1.06
CA SER A 89 17.70 19.50 1.46
C SER A 89 17.90 18.82 2.82
N ARG A 90 16.82 18.36 3.47
CA ARG A 90 16.89 17.70 4.79
C ARG A 90 17.78 16.46 4.70
N ARG A 91 18.67 16.28 5.67
CA ARG A 91 19.50 15.08 5.75
C ARG A 91 18.67 13.92 6.36
N PRO A 92 19.01 12.67 6.03
CA PRO A 92 18.45 11.54 6.74
C PRO A 92 18.71 11.64 8.25
N ILE A 93 17.84 11.04 9.05
CA ILE A 93 18.06 10.96 10.51
C ILE A 93 19.31 10.14 10.81
N ALA A 94 20.11 10.54 11.80
CA ALA A 94 21.29 9.79 12.24
C ALA A 94 20.89 8.63 13.17
N HIS A 95 20.10 7.69 12.64
CA HIS A 95 19.57 6.55 13.39
C HIS A 95 19.77 5.26 12.62
N SER A 96 20.33 4.26 13.29
CA SER A 96 20.55 2.92 12.75
C SER A 96 19.86 1.91 13.65
N GLN A 97 19.04 1.03 13.05
CA GLN A 97 18.23 0.07 13.79
C GLN A 97 17.85 -1.12 12.90
N ALA A 98 17.95 -2.33 13.45
CA ALA A 98 17.31 -3.50 12.89
C ALA A 98 15.79 -3.41 13.13
N LEU A 99 15.00 -3.24 12.06
CA LEU A 99 13.54 -3.17 12.13
C LEU A 99 12.90 -4.57 12.09
N GLY A 100 13.66 -5.56 11.63
CA GLY A 100 13.22 -6.96 11.55
C GLY A 100 12.48 -7.27 10.25
N VAL A 101 11.61 -8.27 10.28
CA VAL A 101 10.85 -8.69 9.09
C VAL A 101 9.80 -7.62 8.75
N MET A 102 9.83 -7.12 7.51
CA MET A 102 8.85 -6.18 6.99
C MET A 102 8.22 -6.69 5.68
N LEU A 103 6.99 -6.25 5.42
CA LEU A 103 6.30 -6.54 4.18
C LEU A 103 7.01 -5.87 2.99
N HIS A 104 7.33 -6.65 1.96
CA HIS A 104 7.97 -6.17 0.73
C HIS A 104 6.92 -5.83 -0.35
N THR A 105 6.12 -6.83 -0.72
CA THR A 105 5.07 -6.65 -1.73
C THR A 105 3.89 -7.59 -1.48
N ILE A 106 2.72 -7.15 -1.93
CA ILE A 106 1.53 -7.98 -2.09
C ILE A 106 1.38 -8.24 -3.58
N GLU A 107 1.31 -9.51 -3.97
CA GLU A 107 1.04 -9.92 -5.35
C GLU A 107 -0.41 -10.38 -5.44
N TYR A 108 -1.15 -9.88 -6.43
CA TYR A 108 -2.54 -10.28 -6.67
C TYR A 108 -2.60 -11.15 -7.93
N GLY A 109 -3.01 -12.41 -7.76
CA GLY A 109 -3.17 -13.40 -8.81
C GLY A 109 -4.56 -14.05 -8.80
N GLU A 110 -4.78 -15.00 -9.70
CA GLU A 110 -6.05 -15.74 -9.79
C GLU A 110 -6.37 -16.55 -8.52
N ALA A 111 -5.33 -17.01 -7.82
CA ALA A 111 -5.45 -17.77 -6.58
C ALA A 111 -5.66 -16.89 -5.33
N GLY A 112 -5.74 -15.56 -5.47
CA GLY A 112 -5.81 -14.61 -4.37
C GLY A 112 -4.55 -13.77 -4.23
N GLU A 113 -4.30 -13.29 -3.02
CA GLU A 113 -3.12 -12.48 -2.69
C GLU A 113 -2.01 -13.33 -2.07
N SER A 114 -0.76 -13.02 -2.42
CA SER A 114 0.43 -13.58 -1.79
C SER A 114 1.35 -12.46 -1.29
N TYR A 115 2.12 -12.77 -0.25
CA TYR A 115 2.92 -11.80 0.49
C TYR A 115 4.40 -12.14 0.37
N ARG A 116 5.20 -11.15 -0.01
CA ARG A 116 6.66 -11.22 0.02
C ARG A 116 7.18 -10.35 1.16
N TRP A 117 8.28 -10.77 1.76
CA TRP A 117 8.86 -10.16 2.95
C TRP A 117 10.33 -9.80 2.72
N PHE A 118 10.92 -9.01 3.60
CA PHE A 118 12.36 -8.77 3.63
C PHE A 118 12.83 -8.41 5.04
N MET A 119 14.11 -8.63 5.33
CA MET A 119 14.74 -8.14 6.55
C MET A 119 15.07 -6.66 6.39
N ALA A 120 14.35 -5.81 7.12
CA ALA A 120 14.52 -4.38 7.11
C ALA A 120 15.55 -3.95 8.16
N GLU A 121 16.53 -3.20 7.69
CA GLU A 121 17.53 -2.54 8.51
C GLU A 121 17.66 -1.09 8.09
N LEU A 122 17.56 -0.20 9.06
CA LEU A 122 17.82 1.21 8.90
C LEU A 122 19.31 1.45 9.19
N HIS A 123 20.02 2.05 8.24
CA HIS A 123 21.41 2.45 8.38
C HIS A 123 21.51 3.96 8.12
N ASP A 124 21.85 4.74 9.14
CA ASP A 124 21.91 6.21 9.11
C ASP A 124 20.68 6.85 8.46
N GLY A 125 19.49 6.41 8.88
CA GLY A 125 18.21 6.91 8.38
C GLY A 125 17.85 6.44 6.97
N VAL A 126 18.60 5.50 6.39
CA VAL A 126 18.35 4.95 5.06
C VAL A 126 17.89 3.50 5.17
N LEU A 127 16.71 3.22 4.64
CA LEU A 127 16.19 1.85 4.48
C LEU A 127 16.40 1.41 3.03
N ALA A 128 17.35 0.48 2.84
CA ALA A 128 17.58 -0.17 1.56
C ALA A 128 16.53 -1.27 1.34
N VAL A 129 15.72 -1.13 0.30
CA VAL A 129 14.69 -2.11 -0.04
C VAL A 129 15.21 -3.01 -1.16
N PRO A 130 15.26 -4.34 -0.96
CA PRO A 130 15.79 -5.25 -1.98
C PRO A 130 14.89 -5.26 -3.22
N PRO A 131 15.42 -5.55 -4.42
CA PRO A 131 14.61 -5.61 -5.64
C PRO A 131 13.51 -6.67 -5.61
N GLN A 132 13.75 -7.74 -4.84
CA GLN A 132 12.87 -8.91 -4.72
C GLN A 132 12.72 -9.24 -3.24
N GLY A 133 11.48 -9.49 -2.81
CA GLY A 133 11.21 -10.02 -1.48
C GLY A 133 11.27 -11.54 -1.47
N VAL A 134 11.39 -12.11 -0.28
CA VAL A 134 11.42 -13.55 -0.03
C VAL A 134 10.06 -14.05 0.43
N GLU A 135 9.78 -15.32 0.18
CA GLU A 135 8.71 -16.03 0.87
C GLU A 135 9.23 -16.45 2.25
N LEU A 136 8.46 -16.21 3.30
CA LEU A 136 8.78 -16.80 4.58
C LEU A 136 8.45 -18.29 4.50
N PRO A 137 9.23 -19.17 5.17
CA PRO A 137 8.85 -20.56 5.32
C PRO A 137 7.48 -20.61 5.99
N SER A 138 6.41 -20.85 5.23
CA SER A 138 5.10 -21.04 5.84
C SER A 138 5.19 -22.35 6.61
N GLY A 139 5.16 -22.31 7.94
CA GLY A 139 4.66 -23.47 8.67
C GLY A 139 3.24 -23.69 8.17
N ALA A 140 3.04 -24.75 7.37
CA ALA A 140 1.77 -25.19 6.78
C ALA A 140 0.72 -24.08 6.55
N ALA A 141 0.61 -23.59 5.31
CA ALA A 141 -0.43 -22.69 4.81
C ALA A 141 -1.68 -22.57 5.72
N VAL A 142 -1.67 -21.55 6.60
CA VAL A 142 -2.89 -21.16 7.30
C VAL A 142 -3.82 -20.63 6.23
N ARG A 143 -4.84 -21.42 5.89
CA ARG A 143 -5.96 -20.98 5.06
C ARG A 143 -6.63 -19.83 5.80
N VAL A 144 -6.30 -18.59 5.46
CA VAL A 144 -7.08 -17.43 5.87
C VAL A 144 -8.44 -17.60 5.20
N GLY A 145 -9.44 -17.98 6.00
CA GLY A 145 -10.77 -18.37 5.56
C GLY A 145 -11.53 -17.21 4.93
N GLY A 146 -11.25 -16.88 3.67
CA GLY A 146 -12.14 -16.12 2.82
C GLY A 146 -13.03 -17.09 2.03
N ARG A 147 -14.31 -17.24 2.41
CA ARG A 147 -15.29 -17.89 1.52
C ARG A 147 -15.35 -17.10 0.22
N ARG A 148 -15.23 -17.81 -0.91
CA ARG A 148 -15.46 -17.24 -2.24
C ARG A 148 -16.91 -16.71 -2.30
N PRO A 149 -17.16 -15.47 -2.77
CA PRO A 149 -18.49 -15.09 -3.23
C PRO A 149 -18.80 -15.90 -4.49
N THR A 150 -19.84 -16.72 -4.42
CA THR A 150 -20.39 -17.46 -5.56
C THR A 150 -21.27 -16.51 -6.38
N GLU A 151 -20.69 -15.70 -7.28
CA GLU A 151 -21.30 -15.22 -8.53
C GLU A 151 -20.37 -14.27 -9.32
N PRO A 152 -20.52 -14.18 -10.67
CA PRO A 152 -19.50 -13.65 -11.56
C PRO A 152 -19.69 -12.14 -11.78
N TRP A 153 -19.04 -11.32 -10.95
CA TRP A 153 -18.79 -9.94 -11.36
C TRP A 153 -17.74 -9.96 -12.49
N ARG A 154 -18.16 -9.55 -13.69
CA ARG A 154 -17.25 -9.25 -14.80
C ARG A 154 -16.22 -8.24 -14.30
N THR A 155 -14.98 -8.68 -14.12
CA THR A 155 -13.85 -7.77 -13.94
C THR A 155 -13.68 -6.99 -15.24
N PRO A 156 -13.80 -5.65 -15.27
CA PRO A 156 -13.11 -4.91 -16.31
C PRO A 156 -11.62 -5.20 -16.09
N ALA A 157 -10.93 -5.61 -17.15
CA ALA A 157 -9.54 -6.06 -17.16
C ALA A 157 -8.65 -5.20 -16.24
N CYS A 158 -8.45 -5.64 -15.01
CA CYS A 158 -7.59 -4.98 -14.05
C CYS A 158 -6.16 -5.40 -14.37
N LYS A 159 -5.37 -4.45 -14.84
CA LYS A 159 -3.98 -4.63 -15.26
C LYS A 159 -3.16 -5.01 -14.03
N SER A 160 -2.92 -6.30 -13.85
CA SER A 160 -2.05 -6.87 -12.82
C SER A 160 -0.78 -6.04 -12.64
N VAL A 161 -0.60 -5.56 -11.41
CA VAL A 161 0.51 -4.75 -10.96
C VAL A 161 1.52 -5.67 -10.30
N ARG A 162 2.56 -6.05 -11.04
CA ARG A 162 3.83 -6.41 -10.40
C ARG A 162 4.37 -5.12 -9.78
N SER A 163 4.48 -5.11 -8.45
CA SER A 163 5.19 -4.08 -7.70
C SER A 163 6.61 -3.98 -8.22
N GLN A 164 6.96 -2.79 -8.69
CA GLN A 164 8.33 -2.44 -9.01
C GLN A 164 8.97 -1.87 -7.75
N ALA A 165 10.18 -2.35 -7.46
CA ALA A 165 10.97 -2.00 -6.30
C ALA A 165 11.10 -0.48 -6.13
N ILE A 166 10.59 0.02 -5.00
CA ILE A 166 11.09 1.25 -4.39
C ILE A 166 12.55 0.97 -4.04
N ARG A 167 13.48 1.79 -4.52
CA ARG A 167 14.93 1.51 -4.45
C ARG A 167 15.61 2.10 -3.20
N ALA A 168 14.96 2.97 -2.47
CA ALA A 168 15.28 3.31 -1.07
C ALA A 168 14.19 4.20 -0.50
N VAL A 169 13.85 4.01 0.78
CA VAL A 169 13.12 5.01 1.56
C VAL A 169 14.12 5.58 2.55
N SER A 170 14.53 6.82 2.33
CA SER A 170 15.31 7.58 3.31
C SER A 170 14.32 8.29 4.24
N TRP A 171 14.50 8.09 5.54
CA TRP A 171 13.72 8.72 6.61
C TRP A 171 14.35 10.07 6.93
N ALA A 172 13.55 11.13 6.92
CA ALA A 172 13.99 12.50 7.20
C ALA A 172 13.20 13.10 8.35
#